data_AF-A0A2G8L0D6-F1
#
_entry.id   AF-A0A2G8L0D6-F1
#
_cell.length_a   1.000
_cell.length_b   1.000
_cell.length_c   1.000
_cell.angle_alpha   90.00
_cell.angle_beta   90.00
_cell.angle_gamma   90.00
#
_symmetry.space_group_name_H-M   'P 1'
#
loop_
_entity.id
_entity.type
_entity.pdbx_description
1 polymer ?
#
loop_
_entity_poly.entity_id
_entity_poly.type
_entity_poly.pdbx_seq_one_letter_code
_entity_poly.pdbx_strand_id
1 'polypeptide(L)'
;MHLLPLPSYLLRGLLASSESLKGRTWKFRDLCYISEYTSFEEYLIDDIVDRLIPCTIVTPLDCFWEGAKLLGPEFPIHIPTYNNTFRWTNLDPVGLIDISEAYREYLEPMQEMFNSTGIGHGYVDRPCLNPQDPECPKTAPNKASGQVPDIGYFLTGGCKGFAKKLMEWPEELIIGGTLKNSSGYIKSAEALQTVIQLKGEQDMYNSWRNHDKVAGTRWSREKALEVLDAWQRKFTETVRNSSSVNSTQDVNAFTSTALNDLLAEFSEMSVIRVALGYCLMVIYAFLTMLKIHDGVKSQGGVGLGGVVLVTFSVAASLGFCAWIGIMFNAATTQVLPFLALGVGSTICSYWLIQPIKPSEIPFVAGRPQFSS
;
A
#
# COMPACT_ATOMS: atom_id res chain seq x y z
N MET A 1 -2.96 -13.75 -23.24
CA MET A 1 -2.07 -13.61 -22.07
C MET A 1 -0.61 -13.32 -22.50
N HIS A 2 -0.35 -12.28 -23.30
CA HIS A 2 1.01 -11.82 -23.62
C HIS A 2 1.59 -10.86 -22.55
N LEU A 3 0.98 -10.85 -21.36
CA LEU A 3 1.17 -9.81 -20.33
C LEU A 3 2.29 -10.10 -19.33
N LEU A 4 2.77 -11.33 -19.19
CA LEU A 4 3.73 -11.70 -18.13
C LEU A 4 5.22 -11.36 -18.36
N PRO A 5 5.78 -11.32 -19.59
CA PRO A 5 7.21 -11.11 -19.75
C PRO A 5 7.66 -9.69 -19.40
N LEU A 6 6.86 -8.67 -19.73
CA LEU A 6 7.18 -7.25 -19.50
C LEU A 6 7.24 -6.87 -18.00
N PRO A 7 6.28 -7.30 -17.15
CA PRO A 7 6.35 -7.10 -15.70
C PRO A 7 7.61 -7.67 -15.05
N SER A 8 8.15 -8.79 -15.55
CA SER A 8 9.31 -9.45 -14.91
C SER A 8 10.61 -8.64 -14.98
N TYR A 9 10.92 -8.02 -16.13
CA TYR A 9 12.14 -7.20 -16.30
C TYR A 9 12.04 -5.88 -15.54
N LEU A 10 10.84 -5.28 -15.58
CA LEU A 10 10.52 -4.04 -14.88
C LEU A 10 10.58 -4.25 -13.36
N LEU A 11 9.93 -5.29 -12.83
CA LEU A 11 10.04 -5.62 -11.41
C LEU A 11 11.47 -5.91 -10.99
N ARG A 12 12.25 -6.65 -11.78
CA ARG A 12 13.65 -6.94 -11.44
C ARG A 12 14.50 -5.65 -11.33
N GLY A 13 14.34 -4.73 -12.27
CA GLY A 13 15.02 -3.42 -12.23
C GLY A 13 14.59 -2.58 -11.03
N LEU A 14 13.30 -2.60 -10.69
CA LEU A 14 12.74 -1.87 -9.54
C LEU A 14 13.22 -2.43 -8.20
N LEU A 15 13.20 -3.76 -8.04
CA LEU A 15 13.65 -4.41 -6.81
C LEU A 15 15.17 -4.29 -6.60
N ALA A 16 15.93 -4.14 -7.68
CA ALA A 16 17.37 -3.85 -7.62
C ALA A 16 17.69 -2.37 -7.30
N SER A 17 16.68 -1.49 -7.28
CA SER A 17 16.89 -0.08 -6.95
C SER A 17 17.21 0.10 -5.46
N SER A 18 18.19 0.95 -5.19
CA SER A 18 18.58 1.34 -3.85
C SER A 18 18.31 2.82 -3.61
N GLU A 19 17.98 3.18 -2.38
CA GLU A 19 17.79 4.57 -1.98
C GLU A 19 18.79 5.00 -0.91
N SER A 20 19.36 6.19 -1.10
CA SER A 20 20.29 6.79 -0.15
C SER A 20 19.56 7.78 0.73
N LEU A 21 19.35 7.43 2.01
CA LEU A 21 18.82 8.35 3.00
C LEU A 21 19.88 8.69 4.04
N LYS A 22 20.18 9.99 4.20
CA LYS A 22 21.13 10.52 5.21
C LYS A 22 22.51 9.83 5.16
N GLY A 23 23.02 9.60 3.95
CA GLY A 23 24.34 8.99 3.71
C GLY A 23 24.37 7.47 3.85
N ARG A 24 23.21 6.80 3.95
CA ARG A 24 23.10 5.34 4.04
C ARG A 24 22.24 4.79 2.92
N THR A 25 22.74 3.75 2.28
CA THR A 25 22.04 3.08 1.19
C THR A 25 21.14 1.97 1.75
N TRP A 26 19.85 2.05 1.43
CA TRP A 26 18.81 1.09 1.74
C TRP A 26 18.38 0.38 0.46
N LYS A 27 18.51 -0.93 0.42
CA LYS A 27 18.10 -1.78 -0.70
C LYS A 27 16.83 -2.51 -0.35
N PHE A 28 16.08 -2.99 -1.34
CA PHE A 28 14.82 -3.70 -1.10
C PHE A 28 14.90 -4.78 -0.01
N ARG A 29 15.97 -5.59 0.01
CA ARG A 29 16.21 -6.62 1.04
C ARG A 29 16.24 -6.07 2.48
N ASP A 30 16.68 -4.83 2.66
CA ASP A 30 16.76 -4.21 3.99
C ASP A 30 15.37 -3.83 4.54
N LEU A 31 14.41 -3.55 3.65
CA LEU A 31 13.06 -3.07 3.99
C LEU A 31 11.99 -4.17 3.87
N CYS A 32 12.23 -5.22 3.09
CA CYS A 32 11.22 -6.22 2.79
C CYS A 32 10.85 -7.10 4.00
N TYR A 33 9.62 -7.59 4.02
CA TYR A 33 9.21 -8.59 5.01
C TYR A 33 9.81 -9.95 4.65
N ILE A 34 10.53 -10.54 5.60
CA ILE A 34 11.11 -11.87 5.52
C ILE A 34 10.33 -12.75 6.50
N SER A 35 9.91 -13.94 6.04
CA SER A 35 9.21 -14.88 6.91
C SER A 35 10.13 -15.34 8.04
N GLU A 36 9.62 -15.35 9.26
CA GLU A 36 10.37 -15.84 10.42
C GLU A 36 10.67 -17.33 10.26
N TYR A 37 11.90 -17.71 10.62
CA TYR A 37 12.34 -19.10 10.68
C TYR A 37 13.02 -19.35 12.03
N THR A 38 13.03 -20.61 12.45
CA THR A 38 13.73 -21.02 13.67
C THR A 38 15.22 -21.07 13.40
N SER A 39 16.02 -20.36 14.20
CA SER A 39 17.48 -20.37 14.11
C SER A 39 18.03 -21.78 14.27
N PHE A 40 19.08 -22.09 13.52
CA PHE A 40 19.77 -23.37 13.61
C PHE A 40 20.84 -23.35 14.71
N GLU A 41 21.10 -24.50 15.33
CA GLU A 41 22.21 -24.64 16.28
C GLU A 41 23.57 -24.44 15.60
N GLU A 42 23.67 -24.88 14.35
CA GLU A 42 24.87 -24.74 13.52
C GLU A 42 24.93 -23.36 12.84
N TYR A 43 25.88 -22.53 13.28
CA TYR A 43 26.06 -21.15 12.78
C TYR A 43 26.25 -21.08 11.25
N LEU A 44 26.93 -22.06 10.65
CA LEU A 44 27.15 -22.08 9.20
C LEU A 44 25.83 -22.26 8.44
N ILE A 45 24.95 -23.13 8.94
CA ILE A 45 23.64 -23.37 8.34
C ILE A 45 22.76 -22.13 8.54
N ASP A 46 22.79 -21.55 9.73
CA ASP A 46 22.02 -20.36 10.05
C ASP A 46 22.40 -19.16 9.15
N ASP A 47 23.70 -18.90 8.94
CA ASP A 47 24.17 -17.84 8.03
C ASP A 47 23.80 -18.11 6.56
N ILE A 48 23.86 -19.37 6.11
CA ILE A 48 23.45 -19.74 4.75
C ILE A 48 21.95 -19.51 4.57
N VAL A 49 21.14 -19.94 5.55
CA VAL A 49 19.68 -19.80 5.50
C VAL A 49 19.28 -18.32 5.59
N ASP A 50 19.86 -17.53 6.50
CA ASP A 50 19.61 -16.08 6.60
C ASP A 50 19.90 -15.37 5.27
N ARG A 51 20.97 -15.77 4.57
CA ARG A 51 21.32 -15.22 3.26
C ARG A 51 20.42 -15.70 2.12
N LEU A 52 19.89 -16.91 2.20
CA LEU A 52 19.04 -17.51 1.17
C LEU A 52 17.57 -17.14 1.28
N ILE A 53 17.03 -16.98 2.48
CA ILE A 53 15.60 -16.72 2.67
C ILE A 53 15.25 -15.43 1.94
N PRO A 54 14.31 -15.49 0.97
CA PRO A 54 13.98 -14.34 0.16
C PRO A 54 12.92 -13.47 0.85
N CYS A 55 12.81 -12.25 0.35
CA CYS A 55 11.69 -11.36 0.66
C CYS A 55 10.35 -11.98 0.23
N THR A 56 9.30 -11.71 0.99
CA THR A 56 7.94 -12.17 0.66
C THR A 56 7.36 -11.28 -0.44
N ILE A 57 7.22 -11.85 -1.64
CA ILE A 57 6.60 -11.21 -2.79
C ILE A 57 5.46 -12.12 -3.26
N VAL A 58 4.25 -11.60 -3.30
CA VAL A 58 3.09 -12.31 -3.85
C VAL A 58 2.98 -11.96 -5.32
N THR A 59 3.23 -12.91 -6.22
CA THR A 59 3.24 -12.64 -7.65
C THR A 59 2.75 -13.83 -8.48
N PRO A 60 2.04 -13.59 -9.61
CA PRO A 60 1.70 -14.66 -10.56
C PRO A 60 2.94 -15.26 -11.23
N LEU A 61 4.10 -14.58 -11.15
CA LEU A 61 5.36 -15.12 -11.65
C LEU A 61 5.88 -16.30 -10.84
N ASP A 62 5.36 -16.51 -9.62
CA ASP A 62 5.71 -17.69 -8.83
C ASP A 62 5.24 -18.98 -9.49
N CYS A 63 4.22 -18.98 -10.34
CA CYS A 63 3.88 -20.19 -11.11
C CYS A 63 4.98 -20.62 -12.09
N PHE A 64 5.97 -19.77 -12.36
CA PHE A 64 6.99 -19.96 -13.38
C PHE A 64 8.40 -19.81 -12.79
N TRP A 65 9.41 -20.23 -13.55
CA TRP A 65 10.81 -20.10 -13.14
C TRP A 65 11.24 -18.62 -12.99
N GLU A 66 10.67 -17.69 -13.77
CA GLU A 66 10.99 -16.27 -13.70
C GLU A 66 10.73 -15.63 -12.32
N GLY A 67 9.84 -16.21 -11.50
CA GLY A 67 9.67 -15.79 -10.10
C GLY A 67 10.99 -15.81 -9.32
N ALA A 68 11.87 -16.76 -9.60
CA ALA A 68 13.20 -16.86 -8.97
C ALA A 68 14.10 -15.66 -9.25
N LYS A 69 13.90 -14.94 -10.36
CA LYS A 69 14.71 -13.76 -10.72
C LYS A 69 14.36 -12.54 -9.87
N LEU A 70 13.18 -12.53 -9.25
CA LEU A 70 12.74 -11.48 -8.33
C LEU A 70 13.32 -11.69 -6.93
N LEU A 71 13.68 -12.93 -6.60
CA LEU A 71 14.20 -13.30 -5.31
C LEU A 71 15.70 -13.01 -5.23
N GLY A 72 16.12 -12.40 -4.11
CA GLY A 72 17.54 -12.29 -3.77
C GLY A 72 18.14 -13.67 -3.48
N PRO A 73 19.47 -13.85 -3.44
CA PRO A 73 20.40 -12.80 -3.06
C PRO A 73 20.92 -12.01 -4.26
N GLU A 74 21.14 -10.70 -4.05
CA GLU A 74 21.78 -9.82 -5.04
C GLU A 74 23.14 -10.36 -5.46
N PHE A 75 23.88 -10.85 -4.47
CA PHE A 75 25.18 -11.50 -4.62
C PHE A 75 25.01 -13.02 -4.57
N PRO A 76 25.58 -13.75 -5.54
CA PRO A 76 25.57 -15.21 -5.50
C PRO A 76 26.24 -15.72 -4.24
N ILE A 77 25.66 -16.75 -3.62
CA ILE A 77 26.27 -17.38 -2.44
C ILE A 77 27.27 -18.43 -2.91
N HIS A 78 28.47 -18.40 -2.36
CA HIS A 78 29.48 -19.44 -2.56
C HIS A 78 29.45 -20.37 -1.34
N ILE A 79 29.19 -21.66 -1.58
CA ILE A 79 29.32 -22.68 -0.54
C ILE A 79 30.69 -23.33 -0.73
N PRO A 80 31.61 -23.31 0.25
CA PRO A 80 33.00 -23.75 0.05
C PRO A 80 33.16 -25.16 -0.54
N THR A 81 32.23 -26.06 -0.25
CA THR A 81 32.19 -27.44 -0.75
C THR A 81 31.84 -27.53 -2.25
N TYR A 82 31.28 -26.47 -2.83
CA TYR A 82 30.77 -26.45 -4.20
C TYR A 82 31.49 -25.36 -5.02
N ASN A 83 31.95 -25.71 -6.22
CA ASN A 83 32.57 -24.76 -7.16
C ASN A 83 31.57 -23.81 -7.86
N ASN A 84 30.28 -23.91 -7.52
CA ASN A 84 29.23 -23.12 -8.12
C ASN A 84 28.75 -22.03 -7.17
N THR A 85 28.26 -20.95 -7.78
CA THR A 85 27.56 -19.90 -7.06
C THR A 85 26.05 -20.08 -7.15
N PHE A 86 25.36 -19.85 -6.05
CA PHE A 86 23.94 -20.14 -5.90
C PHE A 86 23.09 -18.87 -5.84
N ARG A 87 21.99 -18.89 -6.59
CA ARG A 87 20.85 -17.95 -6.58
C ARG A 87 19.59 -18.79 -6.74
N TRP A 88 18.41 -18.27 -6.40
CA TRP A 88 17.15 -19.03 -6.63
C TRP A 88 16.94 -19.47 -8.08
N THR A 89 17.56 -18.80 -9.05
CA THR A 89 17.49 -19.17 -10.47
C THR A 89 18.16 -20.50 -10.79
N ASN A 90 19.18 -20.90 -10.03
CA ASN A 90 19.96 -22.13 -10.25
C ASN A 90 20.07 -23.03 -9.01
N LEU A 91 19.42 -22.68 -7.91
CA LEU A 91 19.42 -23.41 -6.65
C LEU A 91 18.42 -24.55 -6.69
N ASP A 92 18.91 -25.77 -6.49
CA ASP A 92 18.10 -26.97 -6.23
C ASP A 92 18.32 -27.42 -4.77
N PRO A 93 17.41 -27.08 -3.84
CA PRO A 93 17.58 -27.39 -2.42
C PRO A 93 17.64 -28.89 -2.12
N VAL A 94 16.86 -29.72 -2.82
CA VAL A 94 16.88 -31.18 -2.65
C VAL A 94 18.16 -31.76 -3.26
N GLY A 95 18.51 -31.33 -4.48
CA GLY A 95 19.75 -31.76 -5.12
C GLY A 95 21.01 -31.42 -4.33
N LEU A 96 21.01 -30.31 -3.59
CA LEU A 96 22.12 -29.93 -2.70
C LEU A 96 22.33 -30.89 -1.53
N ILE A 97 21.24 -31.44 -0.97
CA ILE A 97 21.32 -32.38 0.14
C ILE A 97 21.86 -33.73 -0.35
N ASP A 98 21.35 -34.19 -1.50
CA ASP A 98 21.68 -35.51 -2.07
C ASP A 98 23.15 -35.65 -2.50
N ILE A 99 23.79 -34.57 -2.93
CA ILE A 99 25.20 -34.59 -3.39
C ILE A 99 26.19 -34.75 -2.21
N SER A 100 25.75 -34.47 -0.98
CA SER A 100 26.62 -34.39 0.19
C SER A 100 26.41 -35.54 1.19
N GLU A 101 26.52 -36.79 0.74
CA GLU A 101 26.43 -37.96 1.64
C GLU A 101 27.38 -37.85 2.85
N ALA A 102 28.55 -37.22 2.69
CA ALA A 102 29.52 -36.98 3.75
C ALA A 102 29.07 -35.97 4.83
N TYR A 103 28.09 -35.10 4.53
CA TYR A 103 27.59 -34.05 5.43
C TYR A 103 26.11 -34.22 5.78
N ARG A 104 25.53 -35.38 5.47
CA ARG A 104 24.10 -35.66 5.61
C ARG A 104 23.58 -35.44 7.03
N GLU A 105 24.36 -35.83 8.04
CA GLU A 105 24.00 -35.67 9.46
C GLU A 105 23.91 -34.18 9.87
N TYR A 106 24.78 -33.33 9.33
CA TYR A 106 24.74 -31.88 9.59
C TYR A 106 23.58 -31.18 8.87
N LEU A 107 23.15 -31.69 7.71
CA LEU A 107 22.10 -31.09 6.90
C LEU A 107 20.70 -31.59 7.24
N GLU A 108 20.56 -32.55 8.15
CA GLU A 108 19.26 -33.12 8.54
C GLU A 108 18.26 -32.05 9.02
N PRO A 109 18.62 -31.07 9.87
CA PRO A 109 17.69 -30.00 10.26
C PRO A 109 17.23 -29.15 9.08
N MET A 110 18.12 -28.89 8.12
CA MET A 110 17.80 -28.15 6.90
C MET A 110 16.86 -28.98 6.00
N GLN A 111 17.09 -30.29 5.90
CA GLN A 111 16.23 -31.21 5.15
C GLN A 111 14.82 -31.29 5.75
N GLU A 112 14.72 -31.36 7.08
CA GLU A 112 13.43 -31.35 7.78
C GLU A 112 12.67 -30.03 7.53
N MET A 113 13.37 -28.89 7.59
CA MET A 113 12.80 -27.60 7.22
C MET A 113 12.30 -27.60 5.76
N PHE A 114 13.08 -28.11 4.81
CA PHE A 114 12.66 -28.14 3.40
C PHE A 114 11.44 -29.04 3.15
N ASN A 115 11.37 -30.18 3.84
CA ASN A 115 10.26 -31.13 3.76
C ASN A 115 8.98 -30.60 4.43
N SER A 116 9.11 -29.98 5.59
CA SER A 116 7.98 -29.41 6.35
C SER A 116 7.36 -28.22 5.61
N THR A 117 8.19 -27.36 4.99
CA THR A 117 7.75 -26.19 4.22
C THR A 117 7.38 -26.50 2.77
N GLY A 118 7.79 -27.67 2.26
CA GLY A 118 7.50 -28.11 0.90
C GLY A 118 8.28 -27.35 -0.18
N ILE A 119 9.53 -26.97 0.11
CA ILE A 119 10.38 -26.25 -0.85
C ILE A 119 10.69 -27.10 -2.09
N GLY A 120 11.01 -28.39 -1.88
CA GLY A 120 11.37 -29.32 -2.96
C GLY A 120 12.54 -28.78 -3.80
N HIS A 121 12.44 -28.87 -5.12
CA HIS A 121 13.44 -28.33 -6.06
C HIS A 121 13.35 -26.80 -6.26
N GLY A 122 12.60 -26.08 -5.42
CA GLY A 122 12.47 -24.62 -5.49
C GLY A 122 11.79 -24.13 -6.77
N TYR A 123 12.54 -23.49 -7.65
CA TYR A 123 12.08 -22.95 -8.94
C TYR A 123 12.64 -23.69 -10.16
N VAL A 124 13.64 -24.57 -10.00
CA VAL A 124 14.30 -25.20 -11.15
C VAL A 124 13.45 -26.29 -11.82
N ASP A 125 12.39 -26.74 -11.16
CA ASP A 125 11.38 -27.69 -11.65
C ASP A 125 10.17 -26.99 -12.31
N ARG A 126 10.13 -25.66 -12.32
CA ARG A 126 9.00 -24.87 -12.86
C ARG A 126 9.17 -24.61 -14.36
N PRO A 127 8.06 -24.46 -15.12
CA PRO A 127 8.14 -24.07 -16.52
C PRO A 127 8.72 -22.65 -16.66
N CYS A 128 9.55 -22.45 -17.68
CA CYS A 128 10.06 -21.14 -18.05
C CYS A 128 9.06 -20.42 -18.96
N LEU A 129 8.72 -19.16 -18.68
CA LEU A 129 7.93 -18.33 -19.61
C LEU A 129 8.67 -18.13 -20.93
N ASN A 130 10.00 -18.00 -20.88
CA ASN A 130 10.86 -17.98 -22.06
C ASN A 130 11.81 -19.19 -22.10
N PRO A 131 11.46 -20.27 -22.83
CA PRO A 131 12.33 -21.45 -22.97
C PRO A 131 13.69 -21.15 -23.63
N GLN A 132 13.78 -20.08 -24.42
CA GLN A 132 15.00 -19.68 -25.12
C GLN A 132 15.96 -18.88 -24.22
N ASP A 133 15.54 -18.53 -23.00
CA ASP A 133 16.41 -17.87 -22.04
C ASP A 133 17.61 -18.77 -21.71
N PRO A 134 18.87 -18.30 -21.87
CA PRO A 134 20.06 -19.11 -21.57
C PRO A 134 20.16 -19.51 -20.10
N GLU A 135 19.59 -18.73 -19.18
CA GLU A 135 19.58 -19.04 -17.74
C GLU A 135 18.47 -20.05 -17.36
N CYS A 136 17.48 -20.30 -18.24
CA CYS A 136 16.42 -21.27 -17.96
C CYS A 136 17.01 -22.68 -17.74
N PRO A 137 16.73 -23.34 -16.61
CA PRO A 137 17.39 -24.58 -16.22
C PRO A 137 16.97 -25.74 -17.11
N LYS A 138 17.89 -26.70 -17.30
CA LYS A 138 17.64 -27.90 -18.12
C LYS A 138 16.57 -28.83 -17.53
N THR A 139 16.36 -28.75 -16.22
CA THR A 139 15.34 -29.49 -15.47
C THR A 139 13.92 -28.96 -15.72
N ALA A 140 13.77 -27.73 -16.23
CA ALA A 140 12.46 -27.17 -16.52
C ALA A 140 11.74 -28.00 -17.61
N PRO A 141 10.44 -28.32 -17.41
CA PRO A 141 9.72 -29.28 -18.26
C PRO A 141 9.63 -28.86 -19.73
N ASN A 142 9.68 -27.56 -20.01
CA ASN A 142 9.54 -27.02 -21.35
C ASN A 142 10.87 -26.60 -22.01
N LYS A 143 12.02 -26.68 -21.30
CA LYS A 143 13.33 -26.26 -21.84
C LYS A 143 13.76 -27.06 -23.06
N ALA A 144 13.64 -28.39 -23.00
CA ALA A 144 14.00 -29.27 -24.13
C ALA A 144 13.03 -29.13 -25.32
N SER A 145 11.74 -28.91 -25.04
CA SER A 145 10.71 -28.77 -26.07
C SER A 145 10.72 -27.42 -26.80
N GLY A 146 11.23 -26.37 -26.14
CA GLY A 146 11.15 -25.00 -26.64
C GLY A 146 9.72 -24.41 -26.67
N GLN A 147 8.72 -25.13 -26.15
CA GLN A 147 7.32 -24.70 -26.19
C GLN A 147 7.01 -23.68 -25.08
N VAL A 148 6.27 -22.63 -25.46
CA VAL A 148 5.76 -21.63 -24.51
C VAL A 148 4.67 -22.31 -23.65
N PRO A 149 4.72 -22.17 -22.31
CA PRO A 149 3.75 -22.82 -21.44
C PRO A 149 2.35 -22.21 -21.59
N ASP A 150 1.32 -23.02 -21.35
CA ASP A 150 -0.06 -22.51 -21.24
C ASP A 150 -0.22 -21.74 -19.92
N ILE A 151 -0.13 -20.41 -20.02
CA ILE A 151 -0.21 -19.50 -18.88
C ILE A 151 -1.55 -19.65 -18.14
N GLY A 152 -2.66 -19.82 -18.86
CA GLY A 152 -3.99 -19.92 -18.26
C GLY A 152 -4.12 -21.17 -17.40
N TYR A 153 -3.52 -22.28 -17.86
CA TYR A 153 -3.47 -23.53 -17.09
C TYR A 153 -2.69 -23.36 -15.78
N PHE A 154 -1.47 -22.82 -15.84
CA PHE A 154 -0.61 -22.69 -14.65
C PHE A 154 -1.14 -21.69 -13.62
N LEU A 155 -1.87 -20.66 -14.06
CA LEU A 155 -2.47 -19.67 -13.18
C LEU A 155 -3.81 -20.13 -12.57
N THR A 156 -4.45 -21.16 -13.13
CA THR A 156 -5.75 -21.65 -12.65
C THR A 156 -5.60 -22.24 -11.25
N GLY A 157 -6.35 -21.71 -10.27
CA GLY A 157 -6.28 -22.16 -8.88
C GLY A 157 -5.18 -21.48 -8.05
N GLY A 158 -4.50 -20.48 -8.61
CA GLY A 158 -3.49 -19.68 -7.91
C GLY A 158 -2.05 -20.15 -8.12
N CYS A 159 -1.12 -19.51 -7.43
CA CYS A 159 0.31 -19.83 -7.51
C CYS A 159 0.86 -20.21 -6.14
N LYS A 160 2.00 -20.91 -6.13
CA LYS A 160 2.72 -21.25 -4.89
C LYS A 160 4.12 -20.64 -4.93
N GLY A 161 4.55 -19.99 -3.86
CA GLY A 161 5.89 -19.44 -3.72
C GLY A 161 6.96 -20.52 -3.57
N PHE A 162 8.14 -20.14 -3.07
CA PHE A 162 9.25 -21.09 -2.86
C PHE A 162 8.90 -22.19 -1.83
N ALA A 163 8.19 -21.84 -0.75
CA ALA A 163 7.70 -22.77 0.26
C ALA A 163 6.26 -23.20 -0.06
N LYS A 164 6.09 -24.27 -0.85
CA LYS A 164 4.80 -24.65 -1.47
C LYS A 164 3.68 -24.94 -0.45
N LYS A 165 3.98 -25.26 0.81
CA LYS A 165 2.97 -25.53 1.86
C LYS A 165 2.59 -24.31 2.69
N LEU A 166 3.42 -23.26 2.70
CA LEU A 166 3.22 -22.06 3.52
C LEU A 166 2.82 -20.85 2.68
N MET A 167 3.32 -20.78 1.44
CA MET A 167 3.15 -19.66 0.53
C MET A 167 2.23 -20.05 -0.63
N GLU A 168 0.93 -20.15 -0.35
CA GLU A 168 -0.09 -20.34 -1.38
C GLU A 168 -0.80 -19.01 -1.65
N TRP A 169 -0.75 -18.57 -2.90
CA TRP A 169 -1.32 -17.31 -3.37
C TRP A 169 -2.65 -17.60 -4.07
N PRO A 170 -3.79 -17.19 -3.50
CA PRO A 170 -5.10 -17.38 -4.13
C PRO A 170 -5.16 -16.67 -5.49
N GLU A 171 -5.85 -17.28 -6.44
CA GLU A 171 -6.01 -16.73 -7.80
C GLU A 171 -6.55 -15.29 -7.79
N GLU A 172 -7.54 -15.02 -6.93
CA GLU A 172 -8.21 -13.71 -6.78
C GLU A 172 -7.28 -12.60 -6.28
N LEU A 173 -6.15 -12.96 -5.64
CA LEU A 173 -5.17 -12.00 -5.13
C LEU A 173 -4.17 -11.56 -6.22
N ILE A 174 -3.91 -12.43 -7.20
CA ILE A 174 -2.87 -12.22 -8.21
C ILE A 174 -3.42 -11.90 -9.61
N ILE A 175 -4.69 -12.19 -9.88
CA ILE A 175 -5.29 -12.04 -11.21
C ILE A 175 -6.70 -11.45 -11.09
N GLY A 176 -6.99 -10.42 -11.90
CA GLY A 176 -8.29 -9.76 -11.99
C GLY A 176 -8.94 -9.88 -13.37
N GLY A 177 -10.28 -9.80 -13.40
CA GLY A 177 -11.07 -9.81 -14.65
C GLY A 177 -10.95 -11.13 -15.43
N THR A 178 -11.01 -12.27 -14.73
CA THR A 178 -10.84 -13.59 -15.36
C THR A 178 -12.08 -14.06 -16.11
N LEU A 179 -11.89 -14.61 -17.31
CA LEU A 179 -12.90 -15.34 -18.06
C LEU A 179 -12.56 -16.83 -18.01
N LYS A 180 -13.40 -17.60 -17.34
CA LYS A 180 -13.20 -19.05 -17.13
C LYS A 180 -14.11 -19.89 -18.02
N ASN A 181 -13.66 -21.10 -18.35
CA ASN A 181 -14.49 -22.14 -18.96
C ASN A 181 -15.34 -22.87 -17.90
N SER A 182 -16.29 -23.71 -18.33
CA SER A 182 -17.11 -24.53 -17.42
C SER A 182 -16.29 -25.48 -16.52
N SER A 183 -15.05 -25.79 -16.90
CA SER A 183 -14.10 -26.59 -16.11
C SER A 183 -13.31 -25.79 -15.06
N GLY A 184 -13.50 -24.47 -14.98
CA GLY A 184 -12.73 -23.57 -14.11
C GLY A 184 -11.40 -23.07 -14.71
N TYR A 185 -11.02 -23.54 -15.89
CA TYR A 185 -9.82 -23.09 -16.62
C TYR A 185 -9.90 -21.61 -17.03
N ILE A 186 -8.85 -20.84 -16.75
CA ILE A 186 -8.77 -19.42 -17.14
C ILE A 186 -8.41 -19.29 -18.63
N LYS A 187 -9.34 -18.78 -19.45
CA LYS A 187 -9.09 -18.47 -20.86
C LYS A 187 -8.47 -17.09 -21.07
N SER A 188 -8.88 -16.11 -20.26
CA SER A 188 -8.40 -14.74 -20.33
C SER A 188 -8.41 -14.09 -18.96
N ALA A 189 -7.59 -13.06 -18.79
CA ALA A 189 -7.53 -12.20 -17.63
C ALA A 189 -7.28 -10.76 -18.09
N GLU A 190 -7.82 -9.79 -17.36
CA GLU A 190 -7.71 -8.37 -17.69
C GLU A 190 -6.56 -7.70 -16.94
N ALA A 191 -6.32 -8.10 -15.69
CA ALA A 191 -5.30 -7.51 -14.83
C ALA A 191 -4.47 -8.56 -14.11
N LEU A 192 -3.22 -8.20 -13.81
CA LEU A 192 -2.30 -8.96 -12.97
C LEU A 192 -1.87 -8.08 -11.80
N GLN A 193 -1.75 -8.68 -10.62
CA GLN A 193 -1.35 -7.99 -9.40
C GLN A 193 -0.11 -8.66 -8.80
N THR A 194 0.86 -7.85 -8.41
CA THR A 194 2.01 -8.29 -7.60
C THR A 194 2.07 -7.44 -6.34
N VAL A 195 2.11 -8.08 -5.18
CA VAL A 195 2.16 -7.42 -3.87
C VAL A 195 3.54 -7.63 -3.27
N ILE A 196 4.26 -6.53 -3.07
CA ILE A 196 5.57 -6.51 -2.44
C ILE A 196 5.36 -6.20 -0.95
N GLN A 197 5.72 -7.14 -0.06
CA GLN A 197 5.55 -6.93 1.37
C GLN A 197 6.78 -6.24 1.97
N LEU A 198 6.56 -5.12 2.64
CA LEU A 198 7.56 -4.38 3.42
C LEU A 198 7.35 -4.61 4.92
N LYS A 199 8.41 -4.43 5.70
CA LYS A 199 8.32 -4.43 7.17
C LYS A 199 7.43 -3.28 7.65
N GLY A 200 6.70 -3.51 8.74
CA GLY A 200 6.04 -2.43 9.46
C GLY A 200 7.06 -1.51 10.15
N GLU A 201 6.63 -0.32 10.55
CA GLU A 201 7.48 0.65 11.27
C GLU A 201 8.17 0.03 12.50
N GLN A 202 7.42 -0.75 13.28
CA GLN A 202 7.93 -1.39 14.49
C GLN A 202 8.97 -2.47 14.17
N ASP A 203 8.73 -3.29 13.15
CA ASP A 203 9.62 -4.38 12.76
C ASP A 203 10.88 -3.84 12.10
N MET A 204 10.75 -2.77 11.31
CA MET A 204 11.86 -2.03 10.74
C MET A 204 12.73 -1.43 11.85
N TYR A 205 12.13 -0.83 12.88
CA TYR A 205 12.87 -0.34 14.03
C TYR A 205 13.60 -1.48 14.77
N ASN A 206 12.91 -2.56 15.09
CA ASN A 206 13.43 -3.70 15.85
C ASN A 206 14.53 -4.46 15.10
N SER A 207 14.42 -4.59 13.77
CA SER A 207 15.41 -5.28 12.94
C SER A 207 16.77 -4.56 12.96
N TRP A 208 16.75 -3.23 12.98
CA TRP A 208 17.95 -2.44 12.76
C TRP A 208 18.52 -1.80 14.03
N ARG A 209 17.79 -1.74 15.16
CA ARG A 209 18.20 -1.01 16.38
C ARG A 209 19.58 -1.34 16.95
N ASN A 210 20.09 -2.55 16.73
CA ASN A 210 21.39 -3.02 17.25
C ASN A 210 22.42 -3.24 16.14
N HIS A 211 22.16 -2.78 14.91
CA HIS A 211 22.99 -3.04 13.74
C HIS A 211 23.92 -1.86 13.43
N ASP A 212 25.15 -2.14 12.99
CA ASP A 212 26.17 -1.13 12.62
C ASP A 212 25.70 -0.14 11.54
N LYS A 213 25.06 -0.65 10.48
CA LYS A 213 23.70 -0.24 10.09
C LYS A 213 23.31 1.20 10.42
N VAL A 214 22.73 1.30 11.62
CA VAL A 214 22.17 2.51 12.20
C VAL A 214 23.09 3.15 13.24
N ALA A 215 24.22 2.53 13.58
CA ALA A 215 25.16 2.99 14.61
C ALA A 215 25.67 4.41 14.31
N GLY A 216 25.56 5.33 15.28
CA GLY A 216 25.89 6.74 15.07
C GLY A 216 24.73 7.64 14.64
N THR A 217 23.55 7.08 14.38
CA THR A 217 22.31 7.86 14.25
C THR A 217 21.37 7.53 15.41
N ARG A 218 20.67 8.54 15.95
CA ARG A 218 19.58 8.30 16.93
C ARG A 218 18.43 7.58 16.22
N TRP A 219 18.47 6.26 16.15
CA TRP A 219 17.47 5.43 15.48
C TRP A 219 16.18 5.42 16.29
N SER A 220 15.08 5.79 15.65
CA SER A 220 13.74 5.87 16.25
C SER A 220 12.71 5.33 15.27
N ARG A 221 11.49 5.11 15.74
CA ARG A 221 10.39 4.58 14.92
C ARG A 221 10.05 5.54 13.77
N GLU A 222 10.05 6.84 14.06
CA GLU A 222 9.79 7.89 13.06
C GLU A 222 10.83 7.89 11.93
N LYS A 223 12.10 7.60 12.26
CA LYS A 223 13.16 7.47 11.23
C LYS A 223 13.02 6.18 10.42
N ALA A 224 12.54 5.11 11.03
CA ALA A 224 12.25 3.87 10.33
C ALA A 224 11.12 4.09 9.31
N LEU A 225 10.07 4.82 9.71
CA LEU A 225 8.98 5.23 8.83
C LEU A 225 9.46 6.14 7.70
N GLU A 226 10.30 7.14 8.00
CA GLU A 226 10.90 8.04 6.98
C GLU A 226 11.66 7.27 5.88
N VAL A 227 12.38 6.21 6.26
CA VAL A 227 13.09 5.33 5.30
C VAL A 227 12.09 4.56 4.43
N LEU A 228 11.04 3.99 5.03
CA LEU A 228 10.00 3.26 4.31
C LEU A 228 9.27 4.17 3.32
N ASP A 229 8.85 5.36 3.76
CA ASP A 229 8.15 6.35 2.94
C ASP A 229 9.00 6.84 1.76
N ALA A 230 10.29 7.14 2.00
CA ALA A 230 11.20 7.56 0.94
C ALA A 230 11.36 6.47 -0.13
N TRP A 231 11.50 5.21 0.29
CA TRP A 231 11.61 4.09 -0.64
C TRP A 231 10.30 3.87 -1.42
N GLN A 232 9.14 3.92 -0.76
CA GLN A 232 7.82 3.75 -1.40
C GLN A 232 7.50 4.86 -2.42
N ARG A 233 7.89 6.11 -2.13
CA ARG A 233 7.75 7.24 -3.07
C ARG A 233 8.60 7.04 -4.31
N LYS A 234 9.89 6.70 -4.12
CA LYS A 234 10.80 6.41 -5.25
C LYS A 234 10.35 5.21 -6.08
N PHE A 235 9.85 4.16 -5.42
CA PHE A 235 9.28 3.00 -6.11
C PHE A 235 8.12 3.41 -7.02
N THR A 236 7.18 4.19 -6.50
CA THR A 236 6.02 4.68 -7.25
C THR A 236 6.44 5.55 -8.44
N GLU A 237 7.40 6.45 -8.24
CA GLU A 237 7.97 7.30 -9.30
C GLU A 237 8.63 6.46 -10.41
N THR A 238 9.43 5.47 -10.02
CA THR A 238 10.15 4.62 -10.98
C THR A 238 9.17 3.75 -11.79
N VAL A 239 8.13 3.21 -11.16
CA VAL A 239 7.06 2.47 -11.86
C VAL A 239 6.36 3.38 -12.87
N ARG A 240 5.95 4.58 -12.46
CA ARG A 240 5.26 5.55 -13.33
C ARG A 240 6.13 5.94 -14.53
N ASN A 241 7.42 6.20 -14.31
CA ASN A 241 8.35 6.54 -15.38
C ASN A 241 8.54 5.37 -16.36
N SER A 242 8.59 4.14 -15.86
CA SER A 242 8.72 2.93 -16.70
C SER A 242 7.47 2.59 -17.51
N SER A 243 6.26 2.89 -17.00
CA SER A 243 5.00 2.70 -17.74
C SER A 243 4.93 3.62 -18.97
N SER A 244 5.41 4.86 -18.87
CA SER A 244 5.34 5.85 -19.97
C SER A 244 6.12 5.46 -21.23
N VAL A 245 7.04 4.49 -21.14
CA VAL A 245 7.89 4.03 -22.25
C VAL A 245 7.28 2.86 -23.03
N ASN A 246 6.37 2.07 -22.42
CA ASN A 246 5.83 0.85 -23.02
C ASN A 246 4.32 0.99 -23.31
N SER A 247 3.97 1.29 -24.56
CA SER A 247 2.62 1.71 -24.98
C SER A 247 1.53 0.64 -25.03
N THR A 248 1.83 -0.64 -24.78
CA THR A 248 0.84 -1.73 -24.87
C THR A 248 0.31 -2.23 -23.52
N GLN A 249 0.96 -1.84 -22.41
CA GLN A 249 0.61 -2.29 -21.06
C GLN A 249 0.76 -1.11 -20.09
N ASP A 250 -0.28 -0.85 -19.31
CA ASP A 250 -0.21 0.16 -18.26
C ASP A 250 0.14 -0.50 -16.93
N VAL A 251 1.24 -0.07 -16.32
CA VAL A 251 1.68 -0.55 -15.01
C VAL A 251 1.48 0.55 -13.98
N ASN A 252 0.57 0.30 -13.05
CA ASN A 252 0.27 1.21 -11.95
C ASN A 252 0.84 0.68 -10.63
N ALA A 253 1.36 1.58 -9.80
CA ALA A 253 1.83 1.29 -8.46
C ALA A 253 0.93 1.97 -7.43
N PHE A 254 0.68 1.26 -6.33
CA PHE A 254 -0.02 1.77 -5.17
C PHE A 254 0.80 1.44 -3.91
N THR A 255 0.95 2.41 -3.03
CA THR A 255 1.71 2.27 -1.78
C THR A 255 0.97 2.89 -0.62
N SER A 256 1.28 2.44 0.60
CA SER A 256 0.68 3.01 1.83
C SER A 256 1.01 4.49 1.99
N THR A 257 2.22 4.92 1.64
CA THR A 257 2.60 6.35 1.63
C THR A 257 1.76 7.14 0.63
N ALA A 258 1.55 6.64 -0.59
CA ALA A 258 0.71 7.33 -1.58
C ALA A 258 -0.74 7.46 -1.10
N LEU A 259 -1.28 6.45 -0.41
CA LEU A 259 -2.61 6.54 0.21
C LEU A 259 -2.65 7.62 1.30
N ASN A 260 -1.65 7.65 2.18
CA ASN A 260 -1.55 8.66 3.24
C ASN A 260 -1.39 10.07 2.66
N ASP A 261 -0.61 10.22 1.59
CA ASP A 261 -0.41 11.48 0.88
C ASP A 261 -1.73 11.97 0.25
N LEU A 262 -2.49 11.08 -0.39
CA LEU A 262 -3.82 11.40 -0.91
C LEU A 262 -4.78 11.82 0.21
N LEU A 263 -4.81 11.08 1.33
CA LEU A 263 -5.64 11.43 2.49
C LEU A 263 -5.24 12.78 3.10
N ALA A 264 -3.94 13.08 3.15
CA ALA A 264 -3.42 14.35 3.62
C ALA A 264 -3.80 15.50 2.68
N GLU A 265 -3.67 15.31 1.37
CA GLU A 265 -4.09 16.29 0.36
C GLU A 265 -5.60 16.55 0.42
N PHE A 266 -6.42 15.50 0.58
CA PHE A 266 -7.86 15.69 0.80
C PHE A 266 -8.18 16.43 2.10
N SER A 267 -7.33 16.30 3.12
CA SER A 267 -7.51 16.98 4.42
C SER A 267 -6.99 18.41 4.41
N GLU A 268 -6.13 18.78 3.46
CA GLU A 268 -5.60 20.13 3.35
C GLU A 268 -6.70 21.10 2.91
N MET A 269 -6.95 22.12 3.76
CA MET A 269 -7.96 23.13 3.46
C MET A 269 -7.43 24.12 2.42
N SER A 270 -8.08 24.21 1.26
CA SER A 270 -7.82 25.30 0.33
C SER A 270 -8.41 26.61 0.86
N VAL A 271 -7.58 27.43 1.51
CA VAL A 271 -7.97 28.74 2.09
C VAL A 271 -8.68 29.62 1.07
N ILE A 272 -8.28 29.56 -0.20
CA ILE A 272 -8.88 30.33 -1.30
C ILE A 272 -10.35 29.97 -1.52
N ARG A 273 -10.70 28.67 -1.59
CA ARG A 273 -12.09 28.24 -1.79
C ARG A 273 -12.94 28.58 -0.57
N VAL A 274 -12.37 28.42 0.62
CA VAL A 274 -13.00 28.81 1.88
C VAL A 274 -13.32 30.31 1.89
N ALA A 275 -12.33 31.16 1.67
CA ALA A 275 -12.50 32.61 1.59
C ALA A 275 -13.51 33.03 0.51
N LEU A 276 -13.45 32.43 -0.69
CA LEU A 276 -14.40 32.71 -1.78
C LEU A 276 -15.85 32.41 -1.35
N GLY A 277 -16.09 31.25 -0.73
CA GLY A 277 -17.43 30.89 -0.28
C GLY A 277 -17.93 31.81 0.85
N TYR A 278 -17.07 32.20 1.81
CA TYR A 278 -17.42 33.18 2.84
C TYR A 278 -17.77 34.55 2.23
N CYS A 279 -16.96 35.04 1.30
CA CYS A 279 -17.23 36.32 0.61
C CYS A 279 -18.57 36.29 -0.14
N LEU A 280 -18.86 35.21 -0.88
CA LEU A 280 -20.13 35.04 -1.59
C LEU A 280 -21.33 35.01 -0.63
N MET A 281 -21.21 34.33 0.52
CA MET A 281 -22.28 34.31 1.53
C MET A 281 -22.53 35.68 2.17
N VAL A 282 -21.47 36.45 2.45
CA VAL A 282 -21.61 37.82 2.96
C VAL A 282 -22.29 38.73 1.93
N ILE A 283 -21.86 38.66 0.67
CA ILE A 283 -22.48 39.43 -0.42
C ILE A 283 -23.96 39.04 -0.58
N TYR A 284 -24.27 37.74 -0.55
CA TYR A 284 -25.63 37.24 -0.64
C TYR A 284 -26.51 37.74 0.51
N ALA A 285 -26.04 37.62 1.76
CA ALA A 285 -26.77 38.10 2.94
C ALA A 285 -26.98 39.62 2.92
N PHE A 286 -25.99 40.38 2.42
CA PHE A 286 -26.12 41.82 2.24
C PHE A 286 -27.17 42.17 1.19
N LEU A 287 -27.10 41.58 -0.01
CA LEU A 287 -28.00 41.86 -1.12
C LEU A 287 -29.46 41.46 -0.82
N THR A 288 -29.68 40.33 -0.15
CA THR A 288 -31.03 39.85 0.19
C THR A 288 -31.75 40.72 1.23
N MET A 289 -30.99 41.41 2.10
CA MET A 289 -31.52 42.28 3.15
C MET A 289 -31.59 43.77 2.77
N LEU A 290 -31.12 44.13 1.58
CA LEU A 290 -31.26 45.48 1.03
C LEU A 290 -32.68 45.71 0.50
N LYS A 291 -33.39 46.67 1.09
CA LYS A 291 -34.65 47.19 0.53
C LYS A 291 -34.36 48.47 -0.26
N ILE A 292 -34.34 48.35 -1.59
CA ILE A 292 -33.95 49.41 -2.53
C ILE A 292 -34.91 50.61 -2.52
N HIS A 293 -36.17 50.42 -2.12
CA HIS A 293 -37.21 51.46 -2.18
C HIS A 293 -37.38 52.26 -0.89
N ASP A 294 -36.90 51.76 0.27
CA ASP A 294 -37.04 52.41 1.58
C ASP A 294 -35.70 52.31 2.34
N GLY A 295 -34.81 53.30 2.17
CA GLY A 295 -33.48 53.32 2.80
C GLY A 295 -33.51 53.27 4.34
N VAL A 296 -34.60 53.74 4.95
CA VAL A 296 -34.80 53.77 6.41
C VAL A 296 -35.22 52.40 6.98
N LYS A 297 -35.74 51.49 6.13
CA LYS A 297 -36.10 50.10 6.51
C LYS A 297 -35.09 49.07 6.00
N SER A 298 -33.94 49.52 5.46
CA SER A 298 -32.91 48.63 4.95
C SER A 298 -32.23 47.90 6.11
N GLN A 299 -32.28 46.56 6.11
CA GLN A 299 -31.74 45.70 7.17
C GLN A 299 -30.35 45.15 6.82
N GLY A 300 -29.66 45.71 5.83
CA GLY A 300 -28.37 45.23 5.35
C GLY A 300 -27.29 45.17 6.44
N GLY A 301 -27.24 46.15 7.35
CA GLY A 301 -26.31 46.14 8.49
C GLY A 301 -26.60 45.02 9.50
N VAL A 302 -27.88 44.67 9.68
CA VAL A 302 -28.29 43.55 10.53
C VAL A 302 -27.94 42.20 9.88
N GLY A 303 -28.10 42.10 8.56
CA GLY A 303 -27.65 40.93 7.79
C GLY A 303 -26.13 40.72 7.87
N LEU A 304 -25.34 41.78 7.75
CA LEU A 304 -23.88 41.72 7.90
C LEU A 304 -23.48 41.30 9.32
N GLY A 305 -24.08 41.90 10.34
CA GLY A 305 -23.84 41.52 11.75
C GLY A 305 -24.24 40.07 12.05
N GLY A 306 -25.34 39.60 11.46
CA GLY A 306 -25.81 38.21 11.58
C GLY A 306 -24.81 37.22 11.01
N VAL A 307 -24.26 37.46 9.81
CA VAL A 307 -23.24 36.59 9.22
C VAL A 307 -21.99 36.53 10.09
N VAL A 308 -21.49 37.69 10.54
CA VAL A 308 -20.31 37.76 11.43
C VAL A 308 -20.55 37.01 12.75
N LEU A 309 -21.74 37.09 13.34
CA LEU A 309 -22.05 36.35 14.55
C LEU A 309 -22.05 34.84 14.31
N VAL A 310 -22.60 34.38 13.19
CA VAL A 310 -22.60 32.95 12.82
C VAL A 310 -21.17 32.46 12.56
N THR A 311 -20.31 33.23 11.89
CA THR A 311 -18.89 32.84 11.68
C THR A 311 -18.16 32.67 13.01
N PHE A 312 -18.31 33.61 13.95
CA PHE A 312 -17.73 33.49 15.29
C PHE A 312 -18.28 32.29 16.07
N SER A 313 -19.57 32.01 15.96
CA SER A 313 -20.19 30.84 16.60
C SER A 313 -19.63 29.53 16.06
N VAL A 314 -19.44 29.41 14.74
CA VAL A 314 -18.84 28.23 14.12
C VAL A 314 -17.38 28.08 14.52
N ALA A 315 -16.61 29.17 14.50
CA ALA A 315 -15.21 29.16 14.94
C ALA A 315 -15.07 28.74 16.41
N ALA A 316 -15.92 29.26 17.30
CA ALA A 316 -15.93 28.90 18.71
C ALA A 316 -16.33 27.42 18.91
N SER A 317 -17.31 26.92 18.16
CA SER A 317 -17.75 25.52 18.23
C SER A 317 -16.66 24.57 17.77
N LEU A 318 -15.99 24.88 16.66
CA LEU A 318 -14.85 24.09 16.17
C LEU A 318 -13.67 24.15 17.14
N GLY A 319 -13.35 25.32 17.70
CA GLY A 319 -12.30 25.46 18.71
C GLY A 319 -12.58 24.63 19.97
N PHE A 320 -13.84 24.58 20.40
CA PHE A 320 -14.26 23.75 21.54
C PHE A 320 -14.16 22.24 21.23
N CYS A 321 -14.59 21.81 20.04
CA CYS A 321 -14.44 20.42 19.60
C CYS A 321 -12.96 20.00 19.50
N ALA A 322 -12.09 20.91 19.04
CA ALA A 322 -10.64 20.68 18.99
C ALA A 322 -10.06 20.49 20.39
N TRP A 323 -10.53 21.27 21.35
CA TRP A 323 -10.09 21.20 22.75
C TRP A 323 -10.50 19.90 23.44
N ILE A 324 -11.67 19.34 23.10
CA ILE A 324 -12.12 18.02 23.56
C ILE A 324 -11.31 16.87 22.92
N GLY A 325 -10.51 17.15 21.90
CA GLY A 325 -9.69 16.14 21.22
C GLY A 325 -10.45 15.36 20.13
N ILE A 326 -11.55 15.91 19.62
CA ILE A 326 -12.26 15.31 18.48
C ILE A 326 -11.41 15.55 17.22
N MET A 327 -11.01 14.47 16.56
CA MET A 327 -10.24 14.58 15.31
C MET A 327 -11.11 15.12 14.18
N PHE A 328 -10.62 16.15 13.49
CA PHE A 328 -11.28 16.70 12.31
C PHE A 328 -10.97 15.84 11.08
N ASN A 329 -12.01 15.60 10.27
CA ASN A 329 -11.84 15.02 8.95
C ASN A 329 -11.93 16.11 7.86
N ALA A 330 -11.47 15.80 6.66
CA ALA A 330 -11.56 16.67 5.48
C ALA A 330 -12.97 17.24 5.24
N ALA A 331 -14.02 16.43 5.43
CA ALA A 331 -15.40 16.86 5.21
C ALA A 331 -15.88 17.88 6.26
N THR A 332 -15.46 17.74 7.52
CA THR A 332 -15.81 18.65 8.63
C THR A 332 -15.10 19.99 8.49
N THR A 333 -13.88 20.03 7.96
CA THR A 333 -13.17 21.30 7.75
C THR A 333 -13.61 22.02 6.48
N GLN A 334 -13.98 21.28 5.43
CA GLN A 334 -14.33 21.88 4.14
C GLN A 334 -15.83 22.17 3.98
N VAL A 335 -16.73 21.29 4.44
CA VAL A 335 -18.18 21.39 4.15
C VAL A 335 -18.96 22.01 5.30
N LEU A 336 -18.62 21.63 6.55
CA LEU A 336 -19.36 22.04 7.75
C LEU A 336 -19.44 23.56 7.92
N PRO A 337 -18.38 24.36 7.66
CA PRO A 337 -18.48 25.80 7.84
C PRO A 337 -19.49 26.43 6.87
N PHE A 338 -19.52 26.00 5.61
CA PHE A 338 -20.49 26.50 4.64
C PHE A 338 -21.93 26.09 4.98
N LEU A 339 -22.13 24.84 5.41
CA LEU A 339 -23.43 24.34 5.82
C LEU A 339 -23.95 25.10 7.05
N ALA A 340 -23.10 25.29 8.07
CA ALA A 340 -23.45 26.03 9.27
C ALA A 340 -23.77 27.50 8.98
N LEU A 341 -23.08 28.14 8.04
CA LEU A 341 -23.39 29.51 7.60
C LEU A 341 -24.70 29.59 6.84
N GLY A 342 -24.96 28.66 5.92
CA GLY A 342 -26.21 28.62 5.16
C GLY A 342 -27.41 28.46 6.08
N VAL A 343 -27.36 27.48 6.99
CA VAL A 343 -28.42 27.24 7.98
C VAL A 343 -28.53 28.42 8.96
N GLY A 344 -27.41 28.90 9.50
CA GLY A 344 -27.40 29.99 10.49
C GLY A 344 -27.92 31.32 9.93
N SER A 345 -27.52 31.69 8.72
CA SER A 345 -28.02 32.91 8.04
C SER A 345 -29.50 32.81 7.68
N THR A 346 -29.99 31.62 7.31
CA THR A 346 -31.43 31.38 7.07
C THR A 346 -32.25 31.54 8.35
N ILE A 347 -31.78 31.00 9.47
CA ILE A 347 -32.44 31.17 10.77
C ILE A 347 -32.44 32.64 11.18
N CYS A 348 -31.31 33.32 11.06
CA CYS A 348 -31.17 34.72 11.44
C CYS A 348 -32.10 35.62 10.59
N SER A 349 -32.14 35.39 9.28
CA SER A 349 -33.04 36.10 8.37
C SER A 349 -34.52 35.84 8.68
N TYR A 350 -34.90 34.59 8.98
CA TYR A 350 -36.27 34.27 9.38
C TYR A 350 -36.72 35.03 10.63
N TRP A 351 -35.89 35.06 11.67
CA TRP A 351 -36.16 35.79 12.91
C TRP A 351 -36.21 37.32 12.73
N LEU A 352 -35.45 37.87 11.78
CA LEU A 352 -35.39 39.31 11.52
C LEU A 352 -36.49 39.82 10.58
N ILE A 353 -37.04 38.94 9.73
CA ILE A 353 -38.08 39.28 8.75
C ILE A 353 -39.49 39.12 9.34
N GLN A 354 -39.69 38.24 10.33
CA GLN A 354 -40.97 38.15 11.03
C GLN A 354 -41.16 39.42 11.87
N PRO A 355 -42.19 40.25 11.61
CA PRO A 355 -42.58 41.25 12.59
C PRO A 355 -42.95 40.48 13.86
N ILE A 356 -42.34 40.85 14.98
CA ILE A 356 -42.83 40.45 16.30
C ILE A 356 -44.29 40.88 16.36
N LYS A 357 -45.22 39.96 16.07
CA LYS A 357 -46.60 40.08 16.53
C LYS A 357 -46.55 39.68 18.00
N PRO A 358 -46.87 40.59 18.94
CA PRO A 358 -46.84 40.30 20.37
C PRO A 358 -48.04 39.42 20.78
N SER A 359 -48.22 38.26 20.15
CA SER A 359 -49.34 37.38 20.50
C SER A 359 -49.12 35.87 20.36
N GLU A 360 -47.96 35.36 19.93
CA GLU A 360 -47.72 33.90 19.98
C GLU A 360 -46.28 33.59 20.42
N ILE A 361 -46.08 33.61 21.74
CA ILE A 361 -45.01 32.85 22.39
C ILE A 361 -45.59 31.44 22.57
N PRO A 362 -45.11 30.38 21.89
CA PRO A 362 -45.43 29.03 22.31
C PRO A 362 -44.65 28.79 23.60
N PHE A 363 -45.32 29.03 24.72
CA PHE A 363 -44.87 28.63 26.03
C PHE A 363 -44.84 27.10 26.04
N VAL A 364 -43.67 26.51 25.77
CA VAL A 364 -43.41 25.10 26.08
C VAL A 364 -43.28 24.98 27.59
N ALA A 365 -44.42 25.10 28.29
CA ALA A 365 -44.56 24.62 29.65
C ALA A 365 -45.07 23.18 29.57
N GLY A 366 -44.14 22.24 29.59
CA GLY A 366 -44.46 20.88 29.99
C GLY A 366 -45.05 20.92 31.40
N ARG A 367 -46.34 20.60 31.53
CA ARG A 367 -46.95 20.25 32.81
C ARG A 367 -47.49 18.82 32.66
N PRO A 368 -46.99 17.85 33.44
CA PRO A 368 -47.52 16.49 33.41
C PRO A 368 -48.92 16.49 34.04
N GLN A 369 -49.92 16.01 33.30
CA GLN A 369 -51.20 15.64 33.89
C GLN A 369 -51.02 14.27 34.58
N PHE A 370 -50.95 14.32 35.90
CA PHE A 370 -51.26 13.19 36.80
C PHE A 370 -52.58 13.52 37.50
N SER A 371 -53.60 12.71 37.26
CA SER A 371 -54.79 12.46 38.10
C SER A 371 -55.82 11.72 37.25
N SER A 372 -56.54 10.68 37.64
CA SER A 372 -56.61 9.80 38.81
C SER A 372 -57.50 8.65 38.38
#